data_AF-A0A961ZC30-F1
#
_entry.id   AF-A0A961ZC30-F1
#
_cell.length_a   1.000
_cell.length_b   1.000
_cell.length_c   1.000
_cell.angle_alpha   90.00
_cell.angle_beta   90.00
_cell.angle_gamma   90.00
#
_symmetry.space_group_name_H-M   'P 1'
#
loop_
_entity.id
_entity.type
_entity.pdbx_description
1 polymer ?
#
loop_
_entity_poly.entity_id
_entity_poly.type
_entity_poly.pdbx_seq_one_letter_code
_entity_poly.pdbx_strand_id
1 'polypeptide(L)' 'MKLDQIVLGLVVFAGLMYAGFLVSTALLVAPWGLLALIPFGVFIVILGIVIYQKINNREDDYYEKNIDK' A
#
# COMPACT_ATOMS: atom_id res chain seq x y z
N MET A 1 -2.49 -9.60 -16.45
CA MET A 1 -2.55 -9.33 -14.99
C MET A 1 -3.89 -9.83 -14.50
N LYS A 2 -3.90 -10.63 -13.45
CA LYS A 2 -5.17 -11.11 -12.86
C LYS A 2 -5.96 -9.92 -12.32
N LEU A 3 -7.30 -9.99 -12.35
CA LEU A 3 -8.17 -8.92 -11.84
C LEU A 3 -7.74 -8.48 -10.43
N ASP A 4 -7.34 -9.44 -9.60
CA ASP A 4 -6.87 -9.20 -8.23
C ASP A 4 -5.63 -8.31 -8.15
N GLN A 5 -4.69 -8.43 -9.08
CA GLN A 5 -3.50 -7.57 -9.13
C GLN A 5 -3.86 -6.13 -9.53
N ILE A 6 -4.83 -5.97 -10.42
CA ILE A 6 -5.34 -4.67 -10.86
C ILE A 6 -6.10 -4.00 -9.71
N VAL A 7 -6.95 -4.75 -9.02
CA VAL A 7 -7.70 -4.29 -7.85
C VAL A 7 -6.75 -3.91 -6.72
N LEU A 8 -5.74 -4.74 -6.42
CA LEU A 8 -4.72 -4.43 -5.43
C LEU A 8 -3.99 -3.12 -5.76
N GLY A 9 -3.59 -2.94 -7.03
CA GLY A 9 -2.96 -1.70 -7.49
C GLY A 9 -3.84 -0.47 -7.29
N LEU A 10 -5.13 -0.57 -7.62
CA LEU A 10 -6.11 0.52 -7.42
C LEU A 10 -6.31 0.85 -5.95
N VAL A 11 -6.43 -0.16 -5.08
CA VAL A 11 -6.60 0.02 -3.63
C VAL A 11 -5.36 0.69 -3.04
N VAL A 12 -4.17 0.25 -3.42
CA VAL A 12 -2.90 0.87 -2.99
C VAL A 12 -2.83 2.32 -3.44
N PHE A 13 -3.15 2.60 -4.70
CA PHE A 13 -3.13 3.96 -5.25
C PHE A 13 -4.12 4.89 -4.54
N ALA A 14 -5.37 4.46 -4.37
CA ALA A 14 -6.39 5.23 -3.66
C ALA A 14 -6.00 5.46 -2.19
N GLY A 15 -5.44 4.43 -1.53
CA GLY A 15 -4.95 4.52 -0.15
C GLY A 15 -3.82 5.53 -0.01
N LEU A 16 -2.82 5.52 -0.91
CA LEU A 16 -1.72 6.48 -0.92
C LEU A 16 -2.20 7.91 -1.19
N MET A 17 -3.14 8.10 -2.12
CA MET A 17 -3.74 9.41 -2.37
C MET A 17 -4.46 9.96 -1.13
N TYR A 18 -5.27 9.14 -0.49
CA TYR A 18 -6.00 9.55 0.72
C TYR A 18 -5.05 9.84 1.89
N ALA A 19 -4.06 8.97 2.11
CA ALA A 19 -3.07 9.18 3.15
C ALA A 19 -2.23 10.45 2.88
N GLY A 20 -1.87 10.72 1.62
CA GLY A 20 -1.23 11.97 1.21
C GLY A 20 -2.09 13.19 1.51
N PHE A 21 -3.38 13.14 1.19
CA PHE A 21 -4.33 14.21 1.53
C PHE A 21 -4.41 14.48 3.03
N LEU A 22 -4.47 13.44 3.86
CA LEU A 22 -4.48 13.58 5.32
C LEU A 22 -3.21 14.24 5.85
N VAL A 23 -2.04 13.84 5.33
CA VAL A 23 -0.76 14.44 5.72
C VAL A 23 -0.68 15.90 5.27
N SER A 24 -1.06 16.22 4.04
CA SER A 24 -1.09 17.60 3.55
C SER A 24 -2.01 18.47 4.39
N THR A 25 -3.19 17.97 4.75
CA THR A 25 -4.13 18.68 5.61
C THR A 25 -3.55 18.89 7.01
N ALA A 26 -2.92 17.87 7.60
CA ALA A 26 -2.27 18.00 8.91
C ALA A 26 -1.13 19.03 8.89
N LEU A 27 -0.32 19.05 7.83
CA LEU A 27 0.77 20.01 7.66
C LEU A 27 0.29 21.45 7.52
N LEU A 28 -0.86 21.67 6.88
CA LEU A 28 -1.41 23.01 6.63
C LEU A 28 -2.23 23.56 7.80
N VAL A 29 -2.90 22.69 8.56
CA VAL A 29 -3.90 23.10 9.55
C VAL A 29 -3.41 22.95 10.99
N ALA A 30 -2.50 22.01 11.27
CA ALA A 30 -2.04 21.74 12.63
C ALA A 30 -0.64 22.32 12.89
N PRO A 31 -0.41 22.98 14.05
CA PRO A 31 0.93 23.46 14.44
C PRO A 31 1.98 22.34 14.53
N TRP A 32 1.51 21.12 14.81
CA TRP A 32 2.31 19.91 14.97
C TRP A 32 2.26 19.01 13.72
N GLY A 33 1.83 19.54 12.58
CA GLY A 33 1.59 18.76 11.36
C GLY A 33 2.79 17.94 10.88
N LEU A 34 4.02 18.39 11.16
CA LEU A 34 5.25 17.64 10.88
C LEU A 34 5.29 16.27 11.58
N LEU A 35 4.67 16.14 12.76
CA LEU A 35 4.59 14.86 13.47
C LEU A 35 3.74 13.83 12.71
N ALA A 36 2.81 14.28 11.84
CA ALA A 36 2.01 13.37 11.01
C ALA A 36 2.86 12.61 9.97
N LEU A 37 4.09 13.06 9.68
CA LEU A 37 5.02 12.35 8.81
C LEU A 37 5.51 11.03 9.43
N ILE A 38 5.54 10.93 10.76
CA ILE A 38 6.01 9.72 11.46
C ILE A 38 5.08 8.52 11.16
N PRO A 39 3.76 8.57 11.48
CA PRO A 39 2.87 7.46 11.17
C PRO A 39 2.72 7.24 9.66
N PHE A 40 2.82 8.30 8.84
CA PHE A 40 2.78 8.15 7.38
C PHE A 40 4.00 7.41 6.83
N GLY A 41 5.20 7.69 7.35
CA GLY A 41 6.41 6.94 7.00
C GLY A 41 6.29 5.47 7.37
N VAL A 42 5.79 5.16 8.58
CA VAL A 42 5.51 3.79 9.01
C VAL A 42 4.50 3.11 8.08
N PHE A 43 3.43 3.81 7.71
CA PHE A 43 2.42 3.30 6.77
C PHE A 43 3.03 2.92 5.42
N ILE A 44 3.86 3.79 4.83
CA ILE A 44 4.51 3.51 3.54
C ILE A 44 5.46 2.31 3.65
N VAL A 45 6.24 2.20 4.74
CA VAL A 45 7.15 1.06 4.95
C VAL A 45 6.38 -0.25 5.04
N ILE A 46 5.33 -0.30 5.85
CA ILE A 46 4.49 -1.51 6.00
C ILE A 46 3.87 -1.89 4.64
N LEU A 47 3.32 -0.90 3.93
CA LEU A 47 2.71 -1.12 2.62
C LEU A 47 3.72 -1.68 1.61
N GLY A 48 4.94 -1.14 1.57
CA GLY A 48 6.03 -1.64 0.73
C GLY A 48 6.41 -3.08 1.06
N ILE A 49 6.50 -3.43 2.35
CA ILE A 49 6.78 -4.80 2.79
C ILE A 49 5.68 -5.76 2.33
N VAL A 50 4.41 -5.39 2.50
CA VAL A 50 3.26 -6.24 2.10
C VAL A 50 3.24 -6.46 0.59
N ILE A 51 3.43 -5.40 -0.20
CA ILE A 51 3.46 -5.50 -1.66
C ILE A 51 4.64 -6.37 -2.11
N TYR A 52 5.82 -6.19 -1.51
CA TYR A 52 7.01 -7.00 -1.82
C TYR A 52 6.77 -8.48 -1.52
N GLN A 53 6.20 -8.80 -0.36
CA GLN A 53 5.85 -10.18 0.00
C GLN A 53 4.82 -10.76 -0.96
N LYS A 54 3.81 -10.00 -1.37
CA LYS A 54 2.77 -10.47 -2.30
C LYS A 54 3.34 -10.77 -3.69
N ILE A 55 4.24 -9.92 -4.20
CA ILE A 55 4.86 -10.11 -5.52
C ILE A 55 5.84 -11.29 -5.51
N ASN A 56 6.56 -11.50 -4.42
CA ASN A 56 7.57 -12.56 -4.32
C ASN A 56 7.06 -13.85 -3.63
N ASN A 57 5.75 -14.00 -3.43
CA ASN A 57 5.20 -15.19 -2.77
C ASN A 57 5.24 -16.41 -3.70
N ARG A 58 6.16 -17.33 -3.42
CA ARG A 58 6.34 -18.58 -4.19
C ARG A 58 5.18 -19.55 -4.05
N GLU A 59 4.45 -19.52 -2.93
CA GLU A 59 3.28 -20.39 -2.75
C GLU A 59 2.13 -19.95 -3.64
N ASP A 60 1.79 -18.66 -3.66
CA ASP A 60 0.78 -18.10 -4.57
C ASP A 60 1.12 -18.48 -6.03
N ASP A 61 2.37 -18.29 -6.42
CA ASP A 61 2.89 -18.65 -7.75
C ASP A 61 2.72 -20.14 -8.08
N TYR A 62 2.89 -21.02 -7.09
CA TYR A 62 2.75 -22.47 -7.25
C TYR A 62 1.29 -22.87 -7.42
N TYR A 63 0.38 -22.38 -6.57
CA TYR A 63 -1.05 -22.65 -6.65
C TYR A 63 -1.64 -22.16 -7.98
N GLU A 64 -1.26 -20.95 -8.40
CA GLU A 64 -1.72 -20.37 -9.66
C GLU A 64 -1.29 -21.16 -10.90
N LYS A 65 -0.10 -21.78 -10.88
CA LYS A 65 0.44 -22.52 -12.04
C LYS A 65 -0.01 -23.97 -12.10
N ASN A 66 -0.33 -24.58 -10.95
CA ASN A 66 -0.50 -26.03 -10.85
C ASN A 66 -1.90 -26.47 -10.40
N ILE A 67 -2.66 -25.63 -9.69
CA ILE A 67 -3.95 -26.01 -9.11
C ILE A 67 -5.12 -25.24 -9.74
N ASP A 68 -5.04 -23.92 -9.83
CA ASP A 68 -6.15 -23.05 -10.30
C ASP A 68 -6.26 -22.95 -11.84
N LYS A 69 -5.89 -24.00 -12.58
CA LYS A 69 -5.99 -24.03 -14.05
C LYS A 69 -7.41 -24.22 -14.56
#